data_AF-A0A0Q6PWD3-F1
#
_entry.id   AF-A0A0Q6PWD3-F1
#
_cell.length_a   1.000
_cell.length_b   1.000
_cell.length_c   1.000
_cell.angle_alpha   90.00
_cell.angle_beta   90.00
_cell.angle_gamma   90.00
#
_symmetry.space_group_name_H-M   'P 1'
#
loop_
_entity.id
_entity.type
_entity.pdbx_description
1 polymer ?
#
loop_
_entity_poly.entity_id
_entity_poly.type
_entity_poly.pdbx_seq_one_letter_code
_entity_poly.pdbx_strand_id
1 'polypeptide(L)' 'MAEHRAIDLDTAAVESVDVGTLQLLVSATKSAVADDRTLSLAADAATPMGRALVRAGFFTAAGRPLVTTLSSWTLTREAA' A
#
# COMPACT_ATOMS: atom_id res chain seq x y z
N MET A 1 -1.17 24.26 12.42
CA MET A 1 -0.57 22.90 12.35
C MET A 1 -0.14 22.69 10.92
N ALA A 2 1.09 22.26 10.65
CA ALA A 2 1.54 22.04 9.28
C ALA A 2 0.78 20.86 8.68
N GLU A 3 -0.02 21.10 7.65
CA GLU A 3 -0.72 20.06 6.91
C GLU A 3 0.28 19.30 6.05
N HIS A 4 0.46 18.01 6.34
CA HIS A 4 1.31 17.12 5.56
C HIS A 4 0.57 16.76 4.26
N ARG A 5 1.08 17.25 3.13
CA ARG A 5 0.50 17.00 1.79
C ARG A 5 0.73 15.57 1.30
N ALA A 6 1.75 14.90 1.82
CA ALA A 6 2.09 13.52 1.50
C ALA A 6 2.39 12.75 2.79
N ILE A 7 1.92 11.51 2.84
CA ILE A 7 2.14 10.55 3.93
C ILE A 7 2.72 9.30 3.29
N ASP A 8 3.94 8.92 3.68
CA ASP A 8 4.59 7.71 3.19
C ASP A 8 4.62 6.66 4.31
N LEU A 9 4.07 5.48 4.04
CA LEU A 9 4.06 4.36 4.97
C LEU A 9 5.23 3.42 4.65
N ASP A 10 6.19 3.35 5.57
CA ASP A 10 7.21 2.31 5.59
C ASP A 10 6.63 1.02 6.18
N THR A 11 6.64 -0.05 5.38
CA THR A 11 6.06 -1.35 5.76
C THR A 11 7.12 -2.43 6.03
N ALA A 12 8.41 -2.07 6.05
CA ALA A 12 9.50 -3.03 6.19
C ALA A 12 9.43 -3.84 7.50
N ALA A 13 9.01 -3.21 8.60
CA ALA A 13 8.93 -3.83 9.92
C ALA A 13 7.59 -4.56 10.18
N VAL A 14 6.69 -4.64 9.20
CA VAL A 14 5.38 -5.27 9.39
C VAL A 14 5.52 -6.80 9.40
N GLU A 15 5.23 -7.41 10.54
CA GLU A 15 5.35 -8.86 10.74
C GLU A 15 4.07 -9.63 10.37
N SER A 16 2.91 -8.97 10.45
CA SER A 16 1.62 -9.57 10.09
C SER A 16 0.62 -8.51 9.62
N VAL A 17 -0.32 -8.94 8.77
CA VAL A 17 -1.39 -8.10 8.22
C VAL A 17 -2.64 -8.96 8.09
N ASP A 18 -3.77 -8.40 8.52
CA ASP A 18 -5.09 -8.95 8.27
C ASP A 18 -5.85 -8.16 7.20
N VAL A 19 -7.01 -8.68 6.81
CA VAL A 19 -7.86 -8.05 5.80
C VAL A 19 -8.44 -6.70 6.26
N GLY A 20 -8.68 -6.53 7.57
CA GLY A 20 -9.21 -5.28 8.13
C GLY A 20 -8.21 -4.14 8.00
N THR A 21 -6.94 -4.42 8.24
CA THR A 21 -5.82 -3.49 8.05
C THR A 21 -5.74 -3.03 6.60
N LEU A 22 -5.86 -3.95 5.63
CA LEU A 22 -5.87 -3.58 4.21
C LEU A 22 -7.08 -2.69 3.86
N GLN A 23 -8.27 -3.00 4.36
CA GLN A 23 -9.47 -2.18 4.15
C GLN A 23 -9.33 -0.78 4.75
N LEU A 24 -8.69 -0.67 5.91
CA LEU A 24 -8.39 0.60 6.56
C LEU A 24 -7.44 1.43 5.69
N LEU A 25 -6.35 0.84 5.19
CA LEU A 25 -5.39 1.52 4.32
C LEU A 25 -6.03 2.02 3.02
N VAL A 26 -6.91 1.22 2.41
CA VAL A 26 -7.69 1.64 1.23
C VAL A 26 -8.58 2.84 1.57
N SER A 27 -9.28 2.78 2.70
CA SER A 27 -10.17 3.87 3.15
C SER A 27 -9.39 5.15 3.44
N ALA A 28 -8.23 5.03 4.11
CA ALA A 28 -7.33 6.13 4.38
C ALA A 28 -6.78 6.76 3.08
N THR A 29 -6.44 5.93 2.09
CA THR A 29 -5.98 6.42 0.77
C THR A 29 -7.08 7.21 0.06
N LYS A 30 -8.32 6.70 0.06
CA LYS A 30 -9.47 7.42 -0.52
C LYS A 30 -9.74 8.74 0.20
N SER A 31 -9.64 8.75 1.52
CA SER A 31 -9.79 9.98 2.32
C SER A 31 -8.69 10.99 2.02
N ALA A 32 -7.43 10.55 1.91
CA ALA A 32 -6.32 11.42 1.55
C ALA A 32 -6.55 12.07 0.17
N VAL A 33 -6.95 11.29 -0.84
CA VAL A 33 -7.26 11.80 -2.17
C VAL A 33 -8.41 12.80 -2.14
N ALA A 34 -9.46 12.56 -1.35
CA ALA A 34 -10.57 13.49 -1.21
C ALA A 34 -10.15 14.85 -0.59
N ASP A 35 -9.09 14.84 0.20
CA ASP A 35 -8.50 16.02 0.85
C ASP A 35 -7.34 16.64 0.03
N ASP A 36 -7.17 16.28 -1.25
CA ASP A 36 -6.03 16.70 -2.08
C ASP A 36 -4.65 16.34 -1.49
N ARG A 37 -4.60 15.22 -0.74
CA ARG A 37 -3.38 14.64 -0.15
C ARG A 37 -3.04 13.30 -0.79
N THR A 38 -1.79 12.88 -0.59
CA THR A 38 -1.33 11.56 -1.03
C THR A 38 -0.98 10.68 0.17
N LEU A 39 -1.45 9.43 0.13
CA LEU A 39 -0.95 8.36 1.00
C LEU A 39 -0.26 7.32 0.13
N SER A 40 1.04 7.16 0.31
CA SER A 40 1.87 6.20 -0.40
C SER A 40 2.22 5.04 0.52
N LEU A 41 2.35 3.86 -0.06
CA LEU A 41 2.81 2.67 0.63
C LEU A 41 3.73 1.89 -0.31
N ALA A 42 4.91 1.56 0.18
CA ALA A 42 5.83 0.67 -0.50
C ALA A 42 5.93 -0.64 0.27
N ALA A 43 5.78 -1.76 -0.42
CA ALA A 43 5.97 -3.08 0.14
C ALA A 43 6.85 -3.92 -0.77
N ASP A 44 7.62 -4.81 -0.16
CA ASP A 44 8.36 -5.84 -0.89
C ASP A 44 7.54 -7.14 -0.96
N ALA A 45 7.55 -7.81 -2.11
CA ALA A 45 6.83 -9.07 -2.29
C ALA A 45 7.24 -10.18 -1.29
N ALA A 46 8.46 -10.12 -0.75
CA ALA A 46 8.96 -11.03 0.28
C ALA A 46 8.49 -10.68 1.71
N THR A 47 7.85 -9.52 1.94
CA THR A 47 7.33 -9.15 3.26
C THR A 47 5.90 -9.66 3.49
N PRO A 48 5.45 -9.78 4.75
CA PRO A 48 4.05 -10.07 5.06
C PRO A 48 3.06 -9.12 4.37
N MET A 49 3.38 -7.81 4.34
CA MET A 49 2.57 -6.81 3.66
C MET A 49 2.47 -7.07 2.15
N GLY A 50 3.61 -7.29 1.46
CA GLY A 50 3.59 -7.52 0.02
C GLY A 50 2.83 -8.79 -0.37
N ARG A 51 3.01 -9.89 0.38
CA ARG A 51 2.22 -11.11 0.18
C ARG A 51 0.73 -10.88 0.38
N ALA A 52 0.34 -10.11 1.41
CA ALA A 52 -1.05 -9.79 1.67
C ALA A 52 -1.66 -8.97 0.52
N LEU A 53 -0.93 -7.98 0.00
CA LEU A 53 -1.36 -7.16 -1.14
C LEU A 53 -1.61 -7.97 -2.41
N VAL A 54 -0.73 -8.94 -2.70
CA VAL A 54 -0.91 -9.86 -3.84
C VAL A 54 -2.11 -10.77 -3.62
N ARG A 55 -2.22 -11.41 -2.44
CA ARG A 55 -3.33 -12.34 -2.12
C ARG A 55 -4.69 -11.67 -2.12
N ALA A 56 -4.75 -10.40 -1.70
CA ALA A 56 -5.98 -9.60 -1.70
C ALA A 56 -6.31 -9.01 -3.10
N GLY A 57 -5.47 -9.25 -4.12
CA GLY A 57 -5.73 -8.82 -5.49
C GLY A 57 -5.45 -7.34 -5.77
N PHE A 58 -4.67 -6.66 -4.93
CA PHE A 58 -4.24 -5.29 -5.20
C PHE A 58 -3.12 -5.24 -6.26
N PHE A 59 -2.27 -6.26 -6.27
CA PHE A 59 -1.18 -6.41 -7.23
C PHE A 59 -1.16 -7.82 -7.82
N THR A 60 -0.69 -7.92 -9.05
CA THR A 60 -0.21 -9.20 -9.60
C THR A 60 1.06 -9.64 -8.89
N ALA A 61 1.36 -10.95 -8.94
CA ALA A 61 2.66 -11.47 -8.48
C ALA A 61 3.87 -10.84 -9.21
N ALA A 62 3.65 -10.28 -10.40
CA ALA A 62 4.68 -9.57 -11.15
C ALA A 62 4.90 -8.12 -10.68
N GLY A 63 4.20 -7.65 -9.64
CA GLY A 63 4.30 -6.28 -9.13
C GLY A 63 3.45 -5.25 -9.86
N ARG A 64 2.60 -5.66 -10.82
CA ARG A 64 1.70 -4.73 -11.52
C ARG A 64 0.46 -4.44 -10.66
N PRO A 65 0.07 -3.17 -10.48
CA PRO A 65 -1.16 -2.82 -9.78
C PRO A 65 -2.37 -3.31 -10.57
N LEU A 66 -3.36 -3.86 -9.86
CA LEU A 66 -4.67 -4.25 -10.40
C LEU A 66 -5.77 -3.25 -10.05
N VAL A 67 -5.54 -2.44 -9.01
CA VAL A 67 -6.47 -1.41 -8.55
C VAL A 67 -5.90 -0.04 -8.87
N THR A 68 -6.44 0.62 -9.90
CA THR A 68 -5.94 1.90 -10.42
C THR A 68 -6.17 3.08 -9.47
N THR A 69 -7.10 2.95 -8.52
CA THR A 69 -7.39 3.97 -7.50
C THR A 69 -6.35 4.02 -6.38
N LEU A 70 -5.40 3.09 -6.36
CA LEU A 70 -4.29 3.03 -5.40
C LEU A 70 -2.94 3.22 -6.12
N SER A 71 -2.89 4.15 -7.07
CA SER A 71 -1.73 4.39 -7.94
C SER A 71 -0.47 4.85 -7.20
N SER A 72 -0.61 5.34 -5.96
CA SER A 72 0.50 5.71 -5.06
C SER A 72 1.11 4.52 -4.31
N TRP A 73 0.52 3.33 -4.42
CA TRP A 73 1.06 2.13 -3.78
C TRP A 73 1.99 1.40 -4.75
N THR A 74 3.09 0.88 -4.23
CA THR A 74 4.09 0.17 -5.03
C THR A 74 4.45 -1.17 -4.39
N LEU A 75 4.68 -2.16 -5.25
CA LEU A 75 5.17 -3.47 -4.85
C LEU A 75 6.52 -3.74 -5.55
N THR A 76 7.59 -3.77 -4.76
CA THR A 76 8.92 -4.16 -5.26
C THR A 76 9.02 -5.67 -5.34
N ARG A 77 9.79 -6.17 -6.31
CA ARG A 77 10.18 -7.59 -6.34
C ARG A 77 11.41 -7.79 -5.45
N GLU A 78 11.51 -8.99 -4.91
CA GLU A 78 12.73 -9.51 -4.33
C GLU A 78 13.90 -9.33 -5.34
N ALA A 79 14.99 -8.72 -4.89
CA ALA A 79 16.24 -8.74 -5.63
C ALA A 79 16.79 -10.18 -5.57
N ALA A 80 16.80 -10.85 -6.73
CA ALA A 80 17.29 -12.22 -6.89
C ALA A 80 18.77 -12.38 -6.54
#